data_AF-A0A0F6A9P5-F1
#
_entry.id   AF-A0A0F6A9P5-F1
#
_cell.length_a   1.000
_cell.length_b   1.000
_cell.length_c   1.000
_cell.angle_alpha   90.00
_cell.angle_beta   90.00
_cell.angle_gamma   90.00
#
_symmetry.space_group_name_H-M   'P 1'
#
loop_
_entity.id
_entity.type
_entity.pdbx_description
1 polymer ?
#
loop_
_entity_poly.entity_id
_entity_poly.type
_entity_poly.pdbx_seq_one_letter_code
_entity_poly.pdbx_strand_id
1 'polypeptide(L)'
;MPIEQEVNEGVHLSSSDTHHSEALVALNQRLKEDNARLKAQLSALQSNSGPVTPTFNVAHRLKAIFAQQSRDEVWASEVELFTEDFLYEAQLHDDITLLTSQCKQHVCQLNFTAQPHSGVANWQQVHTALLRMPWMKQFKTVTAVQNKGTMQIHLSLKTSSELGGEY
;
A
#
# COMPACT_ATOMS: atom_id res chain seq x y z
N MET A 1 -23.52 70.53 3.70
CA MET A 1 -24.24 69.35 4.23
C MET A 1 -25.26 68.92 3.18
N PRO A 2 -25.48 67.62 2.92
CA PRO A 2 -24.61 66.83 2.04
C PRO A 2 -25.40 65.90 1.04
N ILE A 3 -24.69 65.32 0.03
CA ILE A 3 -24.88 64.02 -0.69
C ILE A 3 -26.22 63.81 -1.49
N GLU A 4 -26.40 63.12 -2.63
CA GLU A 4 -25.74 61.98 -3.30
C GLU A 4 -25.83 62.03 -4.84
N GLN A 5 -24.70 61.69 -5.47
CA GLN A 5 -24.67 61.07 -6.79
C GLN A 5 -25.14 59.62 -6.61
N GLU A 6 -26.20 59.20 -7.29
CA GLU A 6 -26.47 57.77 -7.43
C GLU A 6 -25.81 57.26 -8.71
N VAL A 7 -24.84 56.39 -8.49
CA VAL A 7 -23.94 55.76 -9.44
C VAL A 7 -24.61 54.50 -9.98
N ASN A 8 -24.69 54.44 -11.31
CA ASN A 8 -24.56 53.26 -12.16
C ASN A 8 -24.18 51.93 -11.46
N GLU A 9 -25.15 51.05 -11.21
CA GLU A 9 -24.90 49.62 -10.97
C GLU A 9 -25.00 48.84 -12.28
N GLY A 10 -23.90 48.87 -13.04
CA GLY A 10 -23.58 47.80 -13.97
C GLY A 10 -23.10 46.59 -13.16
N VAL A 11 -23.86 45.50 -13.16
CA VAL A 11 -23.43 44.20 -12.65
C VAL A 11 -22.32 43.68 -13.56
N HIS A 12 -21.07 43.96 -13.20
CA HIS A 12 -19.90 43.36 -13.83
C HIS A 12 -19.59 42.03 -13.12
N LEU A 13 -20.35 40.98 -13.47
CA LEU A 13 -19.94 39.61 -13.18
C LEU A 13 -18.66 39.32 -13.96
N SER A 14 -17.55 39.23 -13.23
CA SER A 14 -16.22 38.91 -13.75
C SER A 14 -16.26 37.64 -14.58
N SER A 15 -15.97 37.75 -15.89
CA SER A 15 -15.90 36.61 -16.82
C SER A 15 -14.91 35.52 -16.38
N SER A 16 -13.98 35.87 -15.49
CA SER A 16 -12.96 34.94 -14.97
C SER A 16 -13.54 33.89 -14.01
N ASP A 17 -14.61 34.20 -13.28
CA ASP A 17 -15.24 33.26 -12.33
C ASP A 17 -16.13 32.23 -13.05
N THR A 18 -16.79 32.66 -14.13
CA THR A 18 -17.60 31.79 -14.98
C THR A 18 -16.74 30.75 -15.70
N HIS A 19 -15.60 31.16 -16.26
CA HIS A 19 -14.67 30.24 -16.93
C HIS A 19 -14.02 29.23 -15.98
N HIS A 20 -13.71 29.63 -14.74
CA HIS A 20 -13.14 28.72 -13.75
C HIS A 20 -14.16 27.66 -13.30
N SER A 21 -15.42 28.06 -13.14
CA SER A 21 -16.52 27.15 -12.80
C SER A 21 -16.79 26.14 -13.92
N GLU A 22 -16.79 26.60 -15.18
CA GLU A 22 -16.93 25.73 -16.36
C GLU A 22 -15.79 24.69 -16.47
N ALA A 23 -14.55 25.11 -16.19
CA ALA A 23 -13.40 24.21 -16.19
C ALA A 23 -13.49 23.13 -15.08
N LEU A 24 -13.96 23.51 -13.89
CA LEU A 24 -14.19 22.58 -12.78
C LEU A 24 -15.29 21.56 -13.10
N VAL A 25 -16.38 21.99 -13.73
CA VAL A 25 -17.47 21.11 -14.18
C VAL A 25 -16.98 20.14 -15.23
N ALA A 26 -16.23 20.62 -16.24
CA ALA A 26 -15.66 19.78 -17.28
C ALA A 26 -14.69 18.72 -16.71
N LEU A 27 -13.84 19.11 -15.75
CA LEU A 27 -12.93 18.18 -15.08
C LEU A 27 -13.68 17.13 -14.25
N ASN A 28 -14.73 17.53 -13.54
CA ASN A 28 -15.55 16.61 -12.76
C ASN A 28 -16.27 15.59 -13.66
N GLN A 29 -16.75 16.04 -14.82
CA GLN A 29 -17.36 15.18 -15.82
C GLN A 29 -16.35 14.13 -16.32
N ARG A 30 -15.13 14.58 -16.64
CA ARG A 30 -14.05 13.70 -17.09
C ARG A 30 -13.67 12.66 -16.04
N LEU A 31 -13.57 13.05 -14.77
CA LEU A 31 -13.26 12.14 -13.66
C LEU A 31 -14.35 11.09 -13.44
N LYS A 32 -15.63 11.44 -13.67
CA LYS A 32 -16.75 10.50 -13.60
C LYS A 32 -16.68 9.47 -14.73
N GLU A 33 -16.38 9.92 -15.95
CA GLU A 33 -16.21 9.04 -17.11
C GLU A 33 -15.01 8.10 -16.93
N ASP A 34 -13.89 8.61 -16.44
CA ASP A 34 -12.69 7.80 -16.18
C ASP A 34 -12.96 6.78 -15.06
N ASN A 35 -13.67 7.16 -13.99
CA ASN A 35 -14.11 6.22 -12.95
C ASN A 35 -15.04 5.12 -13.50
N ALA A 36 -16.03 5.50 -14.31
CA ALA A 36 -16.95 4.54 -14.92
C ALA A 36 -16.20 3.56 -15.83
N ARG A 37 -15.23 4.05 -16.62
CA ARG A 37 -14.37 3.22 -17.47
C ARG A 37 -13.52 2.26 -16.65
N LEU A 38 -12.86 2.73 -15.59
CA LEU A 38 -12.05 1.89 -14.70
C LEU A 38 -12.91 0.82 -14.03
N LYS A 39 -14.11 1.18 -13.58
CA LYS A 39 -15.04 0.24 -12.95
C LYS A 39 -15.53 -0.83 -13.93
N ALA A 40 -15.81 -0.45 -15.18
CA ALA A 40 -16.17 -1.39 -16.25
C ALA A 40 -15.00 -2.33 -16.60
N GLN A 41 -13.76 -1.83 -16.66
CA GLN A 41 -12.57 -2.66 -16.86
C GLN A 41 -12.38 -3.66 -15.71
N LEU A 42 -12.57 -3.21 -14.46
CA LEU A 42 -12.48 -4.08 -13.29
C LEU A 42 -13.53 -5.19 -13.33
N SER A 43 -14.79 -4.84 -13.66
CA SER A 43 -15.86 -5.83 -13.81
C SER A 43 -15.59 -6.80 -14.96
N ALA A 44 -15.06 -6.34 -16.09
CA ALA A 44 -14.69 -7.20 -17.22
C ALA A 44 -13.58 -8.20 -16.86
N LEU A 45 -12.58 -7.76 -16.09
CA LEU A 45 -11.55 -8.64 -15.53
C LEU A 45 -12.13 -9.67 -14.56
N GLN A 46 -13.14 -9.28 -13.76
CA GLN A 46 -13.83 -10.17 -12.83
C GLN A 46 -14.77 -11.16 -13.53
N SER A 47 -15.38 -10.80 -14.67
CA SER A 47 -16.28 -11.70 -15.41
C SER A 47 -15.56 -12.65 -16.38
N ASN A 48 -14.30 -12.37 -16.74
CA ASN A 48 -13.47 -13.26 -17.56
C ASN A 48 -12.79 -14.39 -16.76
N SER A 49 -13.12 -14.57 -15.48
CA SER A 49 -12.72 -15.76 -14.72
C SER A 49 -13.58 -16.97 -15.11
N GLY A 50 -13.20 -17.63 -16.20
CA GLY A 50 -13.56 -19.04 -16.47
C GLY A 50 -13.07 -19.96 -15.32
N PRO A 51 -13.31 -21.29 -15.41
CA PRO A 51 -13.12 -22.22 -14.29
C PRO A 51 -11.76 -22.00 -13.63
N VAL A 52 -11.82 -21.66 -12.34
CA VAL A 52 -10.69 -21.26 -11.50
C VAL A 52 -9.68 -22.41 -11.47
N THR A 53 -8.71 -22.35 -12.38
CA THR A 53 -7.37 -22.87 -12.14
C THR A 53 -6.90 -22.16 -10.86
N PRO A 54 -6.34 -22.87 -9.86
CA PRO A 54 -6.13 -22.30 -8.54
C PRO A 54 -5.35 -21.00 -8.69
N THR A 55 -6.00 -19.88 -8.34
CA THR A 55 -5.39 -18.55 -8.38
C THR A 55 -4.07 -18.65 -7.64
N PHE A 56 -2.96 -18.36 -8.31
CA PHE A 56 -1.63 -18.41 -7.71
C PHE A 56 -1.60 -17.52 -6.46
N ASN A 57 -1.80 -18.11 -5.29
CA ASN A 57 -1.84 -17.39 -4.03
C ASN A 57 -0.39 -17.19 -3.58
N VAL A 58 0.19 -16.07 -4.00
CA VAL A 58 1.58 -15.69 -3.73
C VAL A 58 1.91 -15.79 -2.23
N ALA A 59 1.00 -15.34 -1.36
CA ALA A 59 1.20 -15.38 0.09
C ALA A 59 1.28 -16.82 0.62
N HIS A 60 0.38 -17.70 0.17
CA HIS A 60 0.43 -19.12 0.52
C HIS A 60 1.71 -19.79 0.00
N ARG A 61 2.13 -19.47 -1.23
CA ARG A 61 3.37 -20.00 -1.83
C ARG A 61 4.60 -19.54 -1.06
N LEU A 62 4.69 -18.27 -0.71
CA LEU A 62 5.80 -17.73 0.10
C LEU A 62 5.89 -18.41 1.47
N LYS A 63 4.74 -18.65 2.13
CA LYS A 63 4.70 -19.40 3.38
C LYS A 63 5.22 -20.84 3.22
N ALA A 64 4.83 -21.53 2.14
CA ALA A 64 5.30 -22.89 1.86
C ALA A 64 6.80 -22.93 1.57
N ILE A 65 7.31 -22.01 0.74
CA ILE A 65 8.74 -21.86 0.44
C ILE A 65 9.52 -21.58 1.71
N PHE A 66 9.07 -20.63 2.54
CA PHE A 66 9.70 -20.30 3.80
C PHE A 66 9.82 -21.53 4.72
N ALA A 67 8.79 -22.38 4.79
CA ALA A 67 8.87 -23.60 5.60
C ALA A 67 9.98 -24.56 5.17
N GLN A 68 10.25 -24.66 3.86
CA GLN A 68 11.19 -25.63 3.28
C GLN A 68 12.63 -25.10 3.14
N GLN A 69 12.81 -23.79 3.08
CA GLN A 69 14.14 -23.19 2.91
C GLN A 69 15.08 -23.50 4.08
N SER A 70 16.36 -23.70 3.74
CA SER A 70 17.47 -23.54 4.69
C SER A 70 17.74 -22.06 4.93
N ARG A 71 18.38 -21.75 6.06
CA ARG A 71 18.79 -20.40 6.40
C ARG A 71 20.14 -20.08 5.75
N ASP A 72 20.25 -18.90 5.14
CA ASP A 72 21.54 -18.28 4.84
C ASP A 72 21.90 -17.40 6.04
N GLU A 73 22.87 -17.83 6.86
CA GLU A 73 23.15 -17.17 8.13
C GLU A 73 23.55 -15.71 7.99
N VAL A 74 24.34 -15.36 6.97
CA VAL A 74 24.87 -14.00 6.83
C VAL A 74 23.77 -13.07 6.32
N TRP A 75 23.12 -13.45 5.22
CA TRP A 75 22.07 -12.61 4.64
C TRP A 75 20.86 -12.48 5.56
N ALA A 76 20.44 -13.59 6.18
CA ALA A 76 19.27 -13.57 7.06
C ALA A 76 19.51 -12.69 8.29
N SER A 77 20.67 -12.80 8.92
CA SER A 77 21.00 -12.01 10.12
C SER A 77 21.09 -10.51 9.80
N GLU A 78 21.64 -10.15 8.64
CA GLU A 78 21.71 -8.75 8.21
C GLU A 78 20.32 -8.14 8.00
N VAL A 79 19.42 -8.84 7.29
CA VAL A 79 18.06 -8.36 7.06
C VAL A 79 17.24 -8.32 8.35
N GLU A 80 17.43 -9.30 9.24
CA GLU A 80 16.78 -9.33 10.55
C GLU A 80 17.16 -8.10 11.38
N LEU A 81 18.44 -7.74 11.41
CA LEU A 81 18.92 -6.53 12.09
C LEU A 81 18.24 -5.25 11.55
N PHE A 82 18.19 -5.07 10.23
CA PHE A 82 17.49 -3.94 9.63
C PHE A 82 15.99 -3.91 9.94
N THR A 83 15.38 -5.08 10.16
CA THR A 83 13.98 -5.19 10.54
C THR A 83 13.75 -4.84 12.00
N GLU A 84 14.70 -5.13 12.89
CA GLU A 84 14.64 -4.76 14.30
C GLU A 84 14.69 -3.23 14.47
N ASP A 85 15.49 -2.54 13.66
CA ASP A 85 15.62 -1.08 13.70
C ASP A 85 14.45 -0.34 13.03
N PHE A 86 13.73 -1.00 12.12
CA PHE A 86 12.68 -0.40 11.28
C PHE A 86 11.64 0.42 12.08
N LEU A 87 11.11 -0.13 13.18
CA LEU A 87 10.03 0.54 13.92
C LEU A 87 10.51 1.82 14.61
N TYR A 88 11.80 1.89 14.99
CA TYR A 88 12.39 3.09 15.55
C TYR A 88 12.64 4.13 14.46
N GLU A 89 13.25 3.73 13.34
CA GLU A 89 13.51 4.62 12.21
C GLU A 89 12.23 5.21 11.62
N ALA A 90 11.17 4.41 11.55
CA ALA A 90 9.85 4.83 11.06
C ALA A 90 8.99 5.56 12.11
N GLN A 91 9.46 5.69 13.36
CA GLN A 91 8.71 6.28 14.48
C GLN A 91 7.35 5.58 14.72
N LEU A 92 7.33 4.24 14.62
CA LEU A 92 6.15 3.39 14.83
C LEU A 92 6.24 2.55 16.11
N HIS A 93 7.39 2.57 16.79
CA HIS A 93 7.67 1.73 17.97
C HIS A 93 6.72 1.95 19.15
N ASP A 94 6.12 3.14 19.28
CA ASP A 94 5.14 3.42 20.34
C ASP A 94 3.82 2.65 20.12
N ASP A 95 3.41 2.44 18.87
CA ASP A 95 2.11 1.84 18.56
C ASP A 95 2.21 0.38 18.11
N ILE A 96 3.36 -0.03 17.60
CA ILE A 96 3.57 -1.31 16.95
C ILE A 96 4.75 -2.03 17.58
N THR A 97 4.62 -3.34 17.73
CA THR A 97 5.70 -4.22 18.19
C THR A 97 6.01 -5.24 17.11
N LEU A 98 7.30 -5.45 16.84
CA LEU A 98 7.79 -6.57 16.05
C LEU A 98 7.78 -7.83 16.95
N LEU A 99 6.93 -8.79 16.62
CA LEU A 99 6.85 -10.07 17.34
C LEU A 99 7.98 -11.00 16.93
N THR A 100 8.18 -11.15 15.62
CA THR A 100 9.25 -11.97 15.05
C THR A 100 9.71 -11.40 13.73
N SER A 101 11.02 -11.46 13.50
CA SER A 101 11.64 -11.31 12.19
C SER A 101 12.42 -12.59 11.94
N GLN A 102 12.08 -13.29 10.85
CA GLN A 102 12.79 -14.51 10.48
C GLN A 102 13.05 -14.52 8.99
N CYS A 103 14.32 -14.60 8.62
CA CYS A 103 14.79 -14.70 7.25
C CYS A 103 15.47 -16.06 7.04
N LYS A 104 15.31 -16.58 5.82
CA LYS A 104 15.96 -17.83 5.39
C LYS A 104 16.90 -17.56 4.24
N GLN A 105 16.77 -18.21 3.08
CA GLN A 105 17.70 -18.00 1.98
C GLN A 105 17.28 -16.86 1.06
N HIS A 106 15.97 -16.73 0.79
CA HIS A 106 15.47 -15.64 -0.05
C HIS A 106 14.05 -15.20 0.30
N VAL A 107 13.49 -15.71 1.39
CA VAL A 107 12.19 -15.29 1.94
C VAL A 107 12.38 -14.88 3.40
N CYS A 108 11.79 -13.74 3.77
CA CYS A 108 11.63 -13.32 5.14
C CYS A 108 10.16 -13.32 5.53
N GLN A 109 9.89 -13.63 6.80
CA GLN A 109 8.59 -13.54 7.43
C GLN A 109 8.70 -12.61 8.63
N LEU A 110 7.96 -11.51 8.57
CA LEU A 110 7.89 -10.50 9.61
C LEU A 110 6.49 -10.53 10.23
N ASN A 111 6.41 -10.47 11.55
CA ASN A 111 5.13 -10.44 12.26
C ASN A 111 5.09 -9.24 13.20
N PHE A 112 4.05 -8.44 13.08
CA PHE A 112 3.81 -7.26 13.89
C PHE A 112 2.52 -7.40 14.68
N THR A 113 2.46 -6.77 15.85
CA THR A 113 1.25 -6.62 16.66
C THR A 113 1.06 -5.17 17.08
N ALA A 114 -0.18 -4.77 17.26
CA ALA A 114 -0.50 -3.50 17.90
C ALA A 114 -0.14 -3.56 19.39
N GLN A 115 0.37 -2.46 19.95
CA GLN A 115 0.54 -2.33 21.39
C GLN A 115 -0.83 -2.22 22.07
N PRO A 116 -1.04 -2.78 23.28
CA PRO A 116 -2.35 -2.78 23.95
C PRO A 116 -2.96 -1.39 24.15
N HIS A 117 -2.14 -0.34 24.27
CA HIS A 117 -2.57 1.04 24.49
C HIS A 117 -2.73 1.87 23.21
N SER A 118 -2.31 1.36 22.05
CA SER A 118 -2.23 2.11 20.78
C SER A 118 -3.57 2.30 20.06
N GLY A 119 -4.65 1.71 20.58
CA GLY A 119 -5.93 1.69 19.88
C GLY A 119 -5.89 0.79 18.65
N VAL A 120 -6.59 1.19 17.57
CA VAL A 120 -6.63 0.42 16.31
C VAL A 120 -5.39 0.75 15.48
N ALA A 121 -4.50 -0.23 15.29
CA ALA A 121 -3.29 -0.05 14.49
C ALA A 121 -3.57 0.29 13.03
N ASN A 122 -2.82 1.28 12.51
CA ASN A 122 -2.82 1.63 11.10
C ASN A 122 -1.84 0.75 10.32
N TRP A 123 -2.27 -0.47 9.97
CA TRP A 123 -1.43 -1.43 9.24
C TRP A 123 -0.99 -0.94 7.86
N GLN A 124 -1.78 -0.08 7.22
CA GLN A 124 -1.38 0.53 5.94
C GLN A 124 -0.17 1.45 6.11
N GLN A 125 -0.10 2.20 7.21
CA GLN A 125 1.06 3.02 7.55
C GLN A 125 2.30 2.17 7.79
N VAL A 126 2.18 1.08 8.56
CA VAL A 126 3.29 0.14 8.81
C VAL A 126 3.83 -0.42 7.50
N HIS A 127 2.94 -0.93 6.63
CA HIS A 127 3.34 -1.48 5.33
C HIS A 127 4.00 -0.42 4.44
N THR A 128 3.41 0.77 4.35
CA THR A 128 3.95 1.85 3.52
C THR A 128 5.30 2.36 4.03
N ALA A 129 5.48 2.46 5.35
CA ALA A 129 6.74 2.84 5.97
C ALA A 129 7.81 1.79 5.71
N LEU A 130 7.49 0.50 5.87
CA LEU A 130 8.41 -0.60 5.58
C LEU A 130 8.91 -0.50 4.14
N LEU A 131 8.02 -0.39 3.16
CA LEU A 131 8.39 -0.30 1.74
C LEU A 131 9.28 0.91 1.39
N ARG A 132 9.34 1.94 2.24
CA ARG A 132 10.20 3.12 2.05
C ARG A 132 11.61 2.92 2.59
N MET A 133 11.86 1.88 3.39
CA MET A 133 13.18 1.62 3.95
C MET A 133 14.21 1.36 2.84
N PRO A 134 15.43 1.91 2.91
CA PRO A 134 16.42 1.75 1.84
C PRO A 134 16.77 0.29 1.53
N TRP A 135 16.85 -0.55 2.57
CA TRP A 135 17.19 -1.97 2.45
C TRP A 135 16.10 -2.80 1.76
N MET A 136 14.86 -2.30 1.64
CA MET A 136 13.76 -3.02 1.01
C MET A 136 13.89 -3.15 -0.51
N LYS A 137 14.77 -2.37 -1.16
CA LYS A 137 14.98 -2.39 -2.62
C LYS A 137 15.40 -3.76 -3.17
N GLN A 138 15.94 -4.64 -2.33
CA GLN A 138 16.34 -5.99 -2.72
C GLN A 138 15.16 -6.95 -2.94
N PHE A 139 14.01 -6.68 -2.32
CA PHE A 139 12.84 -7.55 -2.39
C PHE A 139 12.00 -7.23 -3.63
N LYS A 140 11.71 -8.27 -4.42
CA LYS A 140 10.92 -8.18 -5.65
C LYS A 140 9.44 -8.51 -5.43
N THR A 141 9.13 -9.23 -4.36
CA THR A 141 7.75 -9.58 -3.99
C THR A 141 7.53 -9.30 -2.52
N VAL A 142 6.42 -8.62 -2.23
CA VAL A 142 5.96 -8.33 -0.86
C VAL A 142 4.49 -8.71 -0.76
N THR A 143 4.13 -9.49 0.26
CA THR A 143 2.73 -9.79 0.58
C THR A 143 2.47 -9.48 2.03
N ALA A 144 1.32 -8.90 2.33
CA ALA A 144 0.89 -8.65 3.70
C ALA A 144 -0.48 -9.27 3.96
N VAL A 145 -0.61 -9.94 5.10
CA VAL A 145 -1.85 -10.52 5.59
C VAL A 145 -2.14 -9.93 6.96
N GLN A 146 -3.29 -9.28 7.09
CA GLN A 146 -3.73 -8.72 8.36
C GLN A 146 -4.70 -9.69 9.03
N ASN A 147 -4.50 -9.89 10.33
CA ASN A 147 -5.42 -10.62 11.20
C ASN A 147 -5.83 -9.70 12.36
N LYS A 148 -6.72 -10.17 13.26
CA LYS A 148 -7.18 -9.37 14.40
C LYS A 148 -6.00 -8.92 15.27
N GLY A 149 -5.63 -7.63 15.16
CA GLY A 149 -4.56 -7.02 15.95
C GLY A 149 -3.13 -7.33 15.49
N THR A 150 -2.94 -8.04 14.37
CA THR A 150 -1.61 -8.40 13.86
C THR A 150 -1.49 -8.25 12.35
N MET A 151 -0.25 -8.09 11.89
CA MET A 151 0.09 -8.07 10.47
C MET A 151 1.29 -8.98 10.23
N GLN A 152 1.13 -9.91 9.30
CA GLN A 152 2.21 -10.76 8.81
C GLN A 152 2.63 -10.27 7.43
N ILE A 153 3.93 -10.09 7.22
CA ILE A 153 4.50 -9.68 5.95
C ILE A 153 5.51 -10.74 5.49
N HIS A 154 5.39 -11.18 4.24
CA HIS A 154 6.42 -11.98 3.57
C HIS A 154 7.13 -11.13 2.53
N LEU A 155 8.46 -11.19 2.56
CA LEU A 155 9.35 -10.51 1.62
C LEU A 155 10.13 -11.55 0.84
N SER A 156 10.31 -11.37 -0.45
CA SER A 156 11.08 -12.30 -1.29
C SER A 156 12.00 -11.59 -2.26
N LEU A 157 13.23 -12.10 -2.40
CA LEU A 157 14.19 -11.66 -3.42
C LEU A 157 13.77 -12.07 -4.84
N LYS A 158 12.73 -12.91 -4.96
CA LYS A 158 12.18 -13.42 -6.22
C LYS A 158 10.85 -12.77 -6.54
N THR A 159 10.62 -12.49 -7.82
CA THR A 159 9.35 -12.05 -8.41
C THR A 159 8.28 -13.13 -8.27
N SER A 160 7.01 -12.75 -8.38
CA SER A 160 5.89 -13.70 -8.37
C SER A 160 6.01 -14.78 -9.45
N SER A 161 6.54 -14.45 -10.63
CA SER A 161 6.80 -15.40 -11.71
C SER A 161 7.91 -16.40 -11.39
N GLU A 162 9.01 -15.95 -10.78
CA GLU A 162 10.13 -16.82 -10.36
C GLU A 162 9.69 -17.81 -9.27
N LEU A 163 8.77 -17.40 -8.39
CA LEU A 163 8.21 -18.25 -7.31
C LEU A 163 7.30 -19.39 -7.82
N GLY A 164 6.81 -19.30 -9.06
CA GLY A 164 5.99 -20.33 -9.70
C GLY A 164 6.82 -21.47 -10.31
N GLY A 165 8.11 -21.26 -10.57
CA GLY A 165 9.00 -22.23 -11.22
C GLY A 165 9.83 -23.09 -10.27
N GLU A 166 9.83 -22.79 -8.98
CA GLU A 166 10.63 -23.50 -7.98
C GLU A 166 9.75 -24.30 -7.03
N TYR A 167 10.00 -25.61 -6.97
CA TYR A 167 9.33 -26.65 -6.15
C TYR A 167 7.98 -27.14 -6.68
#